data_AF-A0A3N5N2Y1-F1
#
_entry.id   AF-A0A3N5N2Y1-F1
#
_cell.length_a   1.000
_cell.length_b   1.000
_cell.length_c   1.000
_cell.angle_alpha   90.00
_cell.angle_beta   90.00
_cell.angle_gamma   90.00
#
_symmetry.space_group_name_H-M   'P 1'
#
loop_
_entity.id
_entity.type
_entity.pdbx_description
1 polymer ?
#
loop_
_entity_poly.entity_id
_entity_poly.type
_entity_poly.pdbx_seq_one_letter_code
_entity_poly.pdbx_strand_id
1 'polypeptide(L)'
;YIFSEEPFKSNRRAFNIRAVKSFSVDSGTDIPGEGTWKNTVLNSSFYTFGIERYMTTLDYRSVCDVASNAHYDQVYILVNTPKYGGGGIYNFYSISASDNNESRAVVIHEFGHAFAGLADEYFNSEVAYNVYFNLEAEPWNPNLTTLVAFGSKWRDQVGTGTPVPTPADEQYAGAVGVFEGGGYVSRGVFRPMIDCRMHTNDAEFCPVCRKAILKMIGRYTSE
;
A
#
# COMPACT_ATOMS: atom_id res chain seq x y z
N TYR A 1 10.04 5.51 9.55
CA TYR A 1 9.22 6.18 8.53
C TYR A 1 7.76 6.25 8.92
N ILE A 2 7.05 5.14 9.16
CA ILE A 2 5.60 5.09 9.46
C ILE A 2 5.06 6.24 10.34
N PHE A 3 5.67 6.52 11.51
CA PHE A 3 5.18 7.57 12.42
C PHE A 3 5.51 9.02 12.03
N SER A 4 5.99 9.27 10.81
CA SER A 4 6.16 10.64 10.28
C SER A 4 4.90 11.18 9.60
N GLU A 5 3.93 10.34 9.29
CA GLU A 5 2.74 10.69 8.50
C GLU A 5 1.44 10.41 9.27
N GLU A 6 0.41 11.22 9.07
CA GLU A 6 -0.90 11.00 9.67
C GLU A 6 -1.67 9.88 8.95
N PRO A 7 -2.46 9.06 9.65
CA PRO A 7 -2.81 9.19 11.07
C PRO A 7 -1.86 8.43 12.02
N PHE A 8 -0.82 7.77 11.51
CA PHE A 8 0.11 6.98 12.33
C PHE A 8 0.88 7.84 13.33
N LYS A 9 1.29 9.05 12.92
CA LYS A 9 2.00 10.02 13.75
C LYS A 9 1.24 10.33 15.04
N SER A 10 0.00 10.78 14.95
CA SER A 10 -0.81 11.10 16.14
C SER A 10 -1.20 9.87 16.96
N ASN A 11 -1.25 8.69 16.33
CA ASN A 11 -1.64 7.43 16.99
C ASN A 11 -0.45 6.54 17.36
N ARG A 12 0.78 7.07 17.42
CA ARG A 12 1.99 6.28 17.69
C ARG A 12 1.90 5.39 18.94
N ARG A 13 1.15 5.83 19.97
CA ARG A 13 0.97 5.07 21.23
C ARG A 13 0.17 3.77 21.06
N ALA A 14 -0.56 3.62 19.96
CA ALA A 14 -1.31 2.40 19.64
C ALA A 14 -0.44 1.28 19.05
N PHE A 15 0.85 1.53 18.79
CA PHE A 15 1.73 0.60 18.08
C PHE A 15 2.94 0.20 18.90
N ASN A 16 3.25 -1.10 18.89
CA ASN A 16 4.53 -1.64 19.32
C ASN A 16 5.37 -2.00 18.08
N ILE A 17 6.60 -1.50 17.98
CA ILE A 17 7.53 -1.86 16.89
C ILE A 17 8.67 -2.69 17.46
N ARG A 18 8.90 -3.86 16.87
CA ARG A 18 9.97 -4.78 17.26
C ARG A 18 10.83 -5.08 16.05
N ALA A 19 12.13 -4.83 16.16
CA ALA A 19 13.09 -5.18 15.13
C ALA A 19 13.61 -6.59 15.38
N VAL A 20 13.33 -7.53 14.47
CA VAL A 20 13.92 -8.87 14.46
C VAL A 20 15.13 -8.84 13.55
N LYS A 21 16.32 -9.04 14.13
CA LYS A 21 17.58 -9.04 13.37
C LYS A 21 17.87 -10.47 12.88
N SER A 22 17.53 -10.76 11.65
CA SER A 22 17.82 -12.03 10.98
C SER A 22 19.06 -11.91 10.08
N PHE A 23 20.00 -12.84 10.22
CA PHE A 23 21.24 -12.86 9.46
C PHE A 23 21.03 -13.48 8.07
N SER A 24 21.47 -12.79 7.01
CA SER A 24 21.62 -13.32 5.65
C SER A 24 23.10 -13.59 5.35
N VAL A 25 23.39 -14.64 4.58
CA VAL A 25 24.76 -14.95 4.16
C VAL A 25 25.29 -13.88 3.21
N ASP A 26 24.48 -13.49 2.23
CA ASP A 26 24.82 -12.43 1.28
C ASP A 26 24.13 -11.10 1.62
N SER A 27 24.80 -10.00 1.29
CA SER A 27 24.18 -8.67 1.26
C SER A 27 23.41 -8.48 -0.06
N GLY A 28 22.24 -7.84 0.02
CA GLY A 28 21.37 -7.61 -1.13
C GLY A 28 20.15 -8.52 -1.16
N THR A 29 19.69 -8.81 -2.38
CA THR A 29 18.54 -9.66 -2.70
C THR A 29 18.65 -10.14 -4.14
N ASP A 30 17.83 -11.08 -4.57
CA ASP A 30 17.80 -11.53 -5.97
C ASP A 30 17.31 -10.42 -6.91
N ILE A 31 17.99 -10.29 -8.06
CA ILE A 31 17.60 -9.43 -9.18
C ILE A 31 17.69 -10.27 -10.47
N PRO A 32 16.68 -11.12 -10.76
CA PRO A 32 16.77 -12.09 -11.85
C PRO A 32 16.98 -11.46 -13.24
N GLY A 33 16.37 -10.29 -13.51
CA GLY A 33 16.58 -9.56 -14.76
C GLY A 33 18.01 -9.08 -15.00
N GLU A 34 18.83 -9.05 -13.96
CA GLU A 34 20.27 -8.72 -14.00
C GLU A 34 21.14 -9.97 -13.78
N GLY A 35 20.54 -11.18 -13.73
CA GLY A 35 21.24 -12.43 -13.46
C GLY A 35 21.81 -12.55 -12.04
N THR A 36 21.35 -11.73 -11.09
CA THR A 36 21.85 -11.70 -9.71
C THR A 36 21.00 -12.60 -8.80
N TRP A 37 21.66 -13.52 -8.11
CA TRP A 37 21.08 -14.42 -7.12
C TRP A 37 21.91 -14.38 -5.84
N LYS A 38 21.24 -14.28 -4.68
CA LYS A 38 21.81 -14.03 -3.36
C LYS A 38 21.23 -15.01 -2.35
N ASN A 39 22.09 -15.59 -1.51
CA ASN A 39 21.68 -16.43 -0.40
C ASN A 39 21.26 -15.55 0.79
N THR A 40 19.97 -15.23 0.84
CA THR A 40 19.39 -14.37 1.89
C THR A 40 18.37 -15.14 2.72
N VAL A 41 18.24 -14.77 4.00
CA VAL A 41 17.42 -15.53 4.97
C VAL A 41 15.93 -15.59 4.62
N LEU A 42 15.44 -14.63 3.84
CA LEU A 42 14.03 -14.57 3.43
C LEU A 42 13.83 -14.80 1.93
N ASN A 43 14.89 -15.08 1.16
CA ASN A 43 14.79 -15.38 -0.29
C ASN A 43 13.93 -14.36 -1.07
N SER A 44 14.10 -13.07 -0.79
CA SER A 44 13.37 -12.01 -1.51
C SER A 44 13.91 -11.83 -2.93
N SER A 45 13.04 -11.42 -3.84
CA SER A 45 13.38 -11.27 -5.26
C SER A 45 12.59 -10.16 -5.93
N PHE A 46 13.28 -9.37 -6.77
CA PHE A 46 12.64 -8.50 -7.76
C PHE A 46 12.03 -9.32 -8.91
N TYR A 47 11.35 -8.66 -9.85
CA TYR A 47 10.75 -9.32 -11.03
C TYR A 47 9.64 -10.33 -10.68
N THR A 48 8.94 -10.14 -9.56
CA THR A 48 7.76 -10.95 -9.26
C THR A 48 6.73 -10.78 -10.36
N PHE A 49 6.27 -11.88 -10.95
CA PHE A 49 5.39 -11.92 -12.13
C PHE A 49 5.95 -11.18 -13.37
N GLY A 50 7.27 -11.02 -13.47
CA GLY A 50 7.92 -10.31 -14.57
C GLY A 50 7.91 -8.79 -14.44
N ILE A 51 7.35 -8.22 -13.37
CA ILE A 51 7.35 -6.77 -13.11
C ILE A 51 8.65 -6.41 -12.39
N GLU A 52 9.54 -5.68 -13.04
CA GLU A 52 10.89 -5.35 -12.52
C GLU A 52 10.88 -4.87 -11.07
N ARG A 53 10.04 -3.88 -10.75
CA ARG A 53 10.01 -3.22 -9.44
C ARG A 53 9.24 -4.00 -8.38
N TYR A 54 8.54 -5.07 -8.75
CA TYR A 54 7.75 -5.84 -7.81
C TYR A 54 8.64 -6.81 -7.04
N MET A 55 8.91 -6.44 -5.79
CA MET A 55 9.79 -7.20 -4.90
C MET A 55 8.95 -7.94 -3.88
N THR A 56 9.08 -9.27 -3.84
CA THR A 56 8.35 -10.13 -2.90
C THR A 56 9.26 -11.24 -2.38
N THR A 57 8.76 -12.05 -1.45
CA THR A 57 9.29 -13.37 -1.16
C THR A 57 8.18 -14.42 -1.24
N LEU A 58 8.47 -15.52 -1.94
CA LEU A 58 7.59 -16.69 -1.98
C LEU A 58 7.88 -17.67 -0.84
N ASP A 59 8.98 -17.47 -0.11
CA ASP A 59 9.37 -18.30 1.03
C ASP A 59 8.70 -17.83 2.32
N TYR A 60 7.37 -17.94 2.34
CA TYR A 60 6.57 -17.50 3.48
C TYR A 60 6.86 -18.32 4.76
N ARG A 61 7.36 -19.55 4.61
CA ARG A 61 7.77 -20.35 5.77
C ARG A 61 8.92 -19.68 6.52
N SER A 62 9.98 -19.28 5.81
CA SER A 62 11.11 -18.57 6.42
C SER A 62 10.69 -17.23 7.04
N VAL A 63 9.73 -16.52 6.41
CA VAL A 63 9.15 -15.30 6.98
C VAL A 63 8.49 -15.59 8.34
N CYS A 64 7.64 -16.61 8.43
CA CYS A 64 7.01 -17.02 9.68
C CYS A 64 8.03 -17.46 10.74
N ASP A 65 9.02 -18.26 10.35
CA ASP A 65 10.05 -18.75 11.26
C ASP A 65 10.85 -17.59 11.87
N VAL A 66 11.26 -16.61 11.05
CA VAL A 66 11.94 -15.40 11.54
C VAL A 66 10.99 -14.57 12.40
N ALA A 67 9.77 -14.28 11.94
CA ALA A 67 8.81 -13.44 12.65
C ALA A 67 8.42 -14.02 14.02
N SER A 68 8.43 -15.34 14.20
CA SER A 68 8.13 -16.03 15.46
C SER A 68 9.04 -15.64 16.64
N ASN A 69 10.17 -14.98 16.37
CA ASN A 69 11.08 -14.46 17.40
C ASN A 69 10.53 -13.21 18.14
N ALA A 70 9.34 -12.73 17.78
CA ALA A 70 8.64 -11.67 18.49
C ALA A 70 7.12 -11.90 18.41
N HIS A 71 6.32 -11.36 19.34
CA HIS A 71 4.87 -11.26 19.06
C HIS A 71 4.63 -10.15 18.04
N TYR A 72 3.74 -10.40 17.08
CA TYR A 72 3.41 -9.48 16.01
C TYR A 72 1.96 -9.68 15.56
N ASP A 73 1.36 -8.62 15.02
CA ASP A 73 0.10 -8.66 14.26
C ASP A 73 0.34 -8.35 12.77
N GLN A 74 1.48 -7.73 12.45
CA GLN A 74 1.88 -7.30 11.12
C GLN A 74 3.38 -7.57 10.93
N VAL A 75 3.78 -7.96 9.71
CA VAL A 75 5.17 -8.20 9.34
C VAL A 75 5.59 -7.18 8.27
N TYR A 76 6.71 -6.52 8.50
CA TYR A 76 7.33 -5.62 7.52
C TYR A 76 8.78 -6.05 7.29
N ILE A 77 9.12 -6.43 6.06
CA ILE A 77 10.44 -6.87 5.63
C ILE A 77 11.22 -5.69 5.05
N LEU A 78 12.41 -5.44 5.59
CA LEU A 78 13.33 -4.41 5.07
C LEU A 78 14.44 -5.11 4.29
N VAL A 79 14.54 -4.81 2.99
CA VAL A 79 15.56 -5.41 2.10
C VAL A 79 16.71 -4.43 1.92
N ASN A 80 17.92 -4.88 2.24
CA ASN A 80 19.16 -4.11 2.10
C ASN A 80 19.54 -3.95 0.62
N THR A 81 18.92 -2.99 -0.07
CA THR A 81 19.19 -2.68 -1.48
C THR A 81 18.86 -1.22 -1.77
N PRO A 82 19.64 -0.55 -2.66
CA PRO A 82 19.29 0.78 -3.15
C PRO A 82 18.30 0.74 -4.32
N LYS A 83 18.04 -0.42 -4.93
CA LYS A 83 17.11 -0.55 -6.07
C LYS A 83 15.67 -0.32 -5.58
N TYR A 84 14.93 0.55 -6.27
CA TYR A 84 13.53 0.84 -5.94
C TYR A 84 12.66 -0.39 -6.13
N GLY A 85 11.92 -0.77 -5.08
CA GLY A 85 10.89 -1.79 -5.15
C GLY A 85 10.29 -2.11 -3.79
N GLY A 86 9.16 -2.80 -3.84
CA GLY A 86 8.39 -3.21 -2.67
C GLY A 86 7.14 -3.96 -3.05
N GLY A 87 6.32 -4.22 -2.05
CA GLY A 87 5.00 -4.80 -2.16
C GLY A 87 4.33 -4.93 -0.80
N GLY A 88 3.01 -4.94 -0.78
CA GLY A 88 2.20 -4.99 0.43
C GLY A 88 0.89 -5.71 0.16
N ILE A 89 0.58 -6.72 0.96
CA ILE A 89 -0.66 -7.49 0.85
C ILE A 89 -1.36 -7.50 2.19
N TYR A 90 -2.67 -7.20 2.18
CA TYR A 90 -3.50 -7.11 3.38
C TYR A 90 -3.38 -8.34 4.28
N ASN A 91 -3.00 -8.14 5.55
CA ASN A 91 -2.78 -9.18 6.56
C ASN A 91 -1.81 -10.30 6.17
N PHE A 92 -0.87 -10.02 5.25
CA PHE A 92 0.18 -10.96 4.88
C PHE A 92 1.55 -10.44 5.33
N TYR A 93 2.22 -9.66 4.49
CA TYR A 93 3.38 -8.87 4.87
C TYR A 93 3.50 -7.65 3.96
N SER A 94 4.29 -6.68 4.40
CA SER A 94 4.87 -5.63 3.54
C SER A 94 6.36 -5.89 3.36
N ILE A 95 6.92 -5.42 2.25
CA ILE A 95 8.33 -5.53 1.92
C ILE A 95 8.76 -4.30 1.13
N SER A 96 9.94 -3.75 1.42
CA SER A 96 10.49 -2.66 0.62
C SER A 96 12.00 -2.55 0.74
N ALA A 97 12.61 -1.88 -0.23
CA ALA A 97 14.00 -1.47 -0.16
C ALA A 97 14.23 -0.53 1.03
N SER A 98 15.32 -0.72 1.78
CA SER A 98 15.68 0.14 2.93
C SER A 98 16.57 1.32 2.57
N ASP A 99 17.37 1.19 1.51
CA ASP A 99 18.47 2.10 1.16
C ASP A 99 18.18 2.89 -0.12
N ASN A 100 16.90 3.09 -0.43
CA ASN A 100 16.44 3.89 -1.55
C ASN A 100 15.94 5.26 -1.07
N ASN A 101 16.08 6.29 -1.90
CA ASN A 101 15.61 7.64 -1.55
C ASN A 101 14.09 7.70 -1.30
N GLU A 102 13.32 6.83 -1.96
CA GLU A 102 11.87 6.71 -1.81
C GLU A 102 11.44 5.78 -0.68
N SER A 103 12.37 5.15 0.05
CA SER A 103 12.05 4.15 1.08
C SER A 103 11.08 4.68 2.14
N ARG A 104 11.11 5.99 2.45
CA ARG A 104 10.12 6.58 3.37
C ARG A 104 8.70 6.46 2.83
N ALA A 105 8.49 6.88 1.57
CA ALA A 105 7.18 6.88 0.93
C ALA A 105 6.68 5.45 0.70
N VAL A 106 7.54 4.58 0.14
CA VAL A 106 7.22 3.18 -0.13
C VAL A 106 6.85 2.46 1.16
N VAL A 107 7.62 2.62 2.25
CA VAL A 107 7.28 1.98 3.53
C VAL A 107 5.89 2.33 4.03
N ILE A 108 5.48 3.58 3.87
CA ILE A 108 4.17 4.05 4.32
C ILE A 108 3.06 3.54 3.39
N HIS A 109 3.31 3.56 2.07
CA HIS A 109 2.41 3.05 1.05
C HIS A 109 2.12 1.54 1.22
N GLU A 110 3.17 0.72 1.29
CA GLU A 110 3.03 -0.74 1.43
C GLU A 110 2.36 -1.14 2.74
N PHE A 111 2.60 -0.37 3.80
CA PHE A 111 1.91 -0.57 5.07
C PHE A 111 0.42 -0.18 4.98
N GLY A 112 0.05 0.79 4.14
CA GLY A 112 -1.34 1.11 3.82
C GLY A 112 -2.12 -0.09 3.27
N HIS A 113 -1.51 -0.86 2.37
CA HIS A 113 -2.07 -2.12 1.88
C HIS A 113 -2.18 -3.16 3.00
N ALA A 114 -1.06 -3.47 3.66
CA ALA A 114 -1.00 -4.58 4.62
C ALA A 114 -1.88 -4.36 5.85
N PHE A 115 -1.92 -3.14 6.38
CA PHE A 115 -2.59 -2.80 7.62
C PHE A 115 -4.06 -2.40 7.43
N ALA A 116 -4.35 -1.55 6.45
CA ALA A 116 -5.67 -0.93 6.28
C ALA A 116 -6.44 -1.45 5.05
N GLY A 117 -5.84 -2.36 4.27
CA GLY A 117 -6.48 -2.92 3.08
C GLY A 117 -6.78 -1.87 2.01
N LEU A 118 -5.98 -0.80 1.96
CA LEU A 118 -6.09 0.22 0.92
C LEU A 118 -5.69 -0.41 -0.43
N ALA A 119 -6.34 -0.01 -1.50
CA ALA A 119 -5.93 -0.35 -2.85
C ALA A 119 -5.09 0.78 -3.46
N ASP A 120 -4.35 0.46 -4.51
CA ASP A 120 -3.67 1.47 -5.31
C ASP A 120 -4.65 2.41 -6.00
N GLU A 121 -4.37 3.70 -5.93
CA GLU A 121 -5.15 4.75 -6.56
C GLU A 121 -4.56 5.16 -7.92
N TYR A 122 -3.39 4.65 -8.31
CA TYR A 122 -2.83 4.87 -9.65
C TYR A 122 -3.47 3.99 -10.72
N PHE A 123 -3.45 4.47 -11.97
CA PHE A 123 -4.18 3.89 -13.10
C PHE A 123 -3.35 3.78 -14.40
N ASN A 124 -2.09 4.19 -14.35
CA ASN A 124 -1.19 4.31 -15.51
C ASN A 124 0.07 3.43 -15.39
N SER A 125 0.14 2.55 -14.39
CA SER A 125 1.25 1.63 -14.18
C SER A 125 1.17 0.41 -15.10
N GLU A 126 2.31 -0.10 -15.55
CA GLU A 126 2.40 -1.46 -16.08
C GLU A 126 1.94 -2.45 -15.01
N VAL A 127 0.80 -3.09 -15.24
CA VAL A 127 0.27 -4.14 -14.37
C VAL A 127 0.24 -5.47 -15.09
N ALA A 128 0.39 -6.56 -14.34
CA ALA A 128 0.26 -7.92 -14.87
C ALA A 128 -1.19 -8.29 -15.27
N TYR A 129 -2.18 -7.41 -15.08
CA TYR A 129 -3.61 -7.74 -15.15
C TYR A 129 -4.41 -6.77 -16.02
N ASN A 130 -5.07 -7.29 -17.06
CA ASN A 130 -5.95 -6.49 -17.94
C ASN A 130 -7.38 -6.26 -17.39
N VAL A 131 -7.79 -6.99 -16.33
CA VAL A 131 -9.12 -6.86 -15.69
C VAL A 131 -9.00 -7.12 -14.18
N TYR A 132 -8.51 -6.15 -13.41
CA TYR A 132 -8.28 -6.33 -11.97
C TYR A 132 -9.56 -6.15 -11.13
N PHE A 133 -10.40 -5.18 -11.49
CA PHE A 133 -11.67 -4.92 -10.82
C PHE A 133 -12.86 -5.36 -11.69
N ASN A 134 -13.79 -6.11 -11.10
CA ASN A 134 -15.09 -6.34 -11.70
C ASN A 134 -15.92 -5.05 -11.56
N LEU A 135 -16.21 -4.37 -12.67
CA LEU A 135 -16.97 -3.11 -12.67
C LEU A 135 -18.44 -3.29 -12.26
N GLU A 136 -18.95 -4.51 -12.23
CA GLU A 136 -20.29 -4.86 -11.75
C GLU A 136 -20.34 -5.14 -10.25
N ALA A 137 -19.19 -5.15 -9.57
CA ALA A 137 -19.09 -5.37 -8.13
C ALA A 137 -18.41 -4.19 -7.44
N GLU A 138 -18.86 -3.87 -6.22
CA GLU A 138 -18.20 -2.87 -5.41
C GLU A 138 -16.90 -3.44 -4.80
N PRO A 139 -15.73 -2.81 -4.99
CA PRO A 139 -14.49 -3.24 -4.34
C PRO A 139 -14.65 -3.29 -2.83
N TRP A 140 -14.00 -4.22 -2.16
CA TRP A 140 -14.00 -4.22 -0.69
C TRP A 140 -13.06 -3.15 -0.11
N ASN A 141 -12.06 -2.71 -0.89
CA ASN A 141 -11.12 -1.67 -0.49
C ASN A 141 -11.86 -0.35 -0.20
N PRO A 142 -11.51 0.34 0.89
CA PRO A 142 -12.27 1.51 1.33
C PRO A 142 -12.01 2.77 0.48
N ASN A 143 -10.92 2.82 -0.29
CA ASN A 143 -10.46 3.99 -1.04
C ASN A 143 -10.63 3.87 -2.56
N LEU A 144 -11.36 2.86 -3.05
CA LEU A 144 -11.81 2.78 -4.44
C LEU A 144 -13.31 2.51 -4.50
N THR A 145 -13.95 2.90 -5.60
CA THR A 145 -15.37 2.59 -5.86
C THR A 145 -15.60 2.31 -7.34
N THR A 146 -16.53 1.41 -7.66
CA THR A 146 -17.08 1.23 -9.03
C THR A 146 -18.46 1.87 -9.17
N LEU A 147 -18.93 2.54 -8.12
CA LEU A 147 -20.24 3.18 -7.98
C LEU A 147 -21.42 2.22 -7.83
N VAL A 148 -21.18 0.92 -7.80
CA VAL A 148 -22.20 -0.12 -7.57
C VAL A 148 -22.84 0.04 -6.19
N ALA A 149 -22.06 0.32 -5.16
CA ALA A 149 -22.53 0.53 -3.79
C ALA A 149 -21.79 1.68 -3.10
N PHE A 150 -21.64 2.82 -3.79
CA PHE A 150 -20.90 3.99 -3.31
C PHE A 150 -21.36 4.52 -1.94
N GLY A 151 -22.62 4.32 -1.57
CA GLY A 151 -23.14 4.67 -0.23
C GLY A 151 -22.41 3.98 0.93
N SER A 152 -21.75 2.86 0.68
CA SER A 152 -20.93 2.13 1.65
C SER A 152 -19.48 2.65 1.79
N LYS A 153 -19.09 3.58 0.91
CA LYS A 153 -17.72 4.11 0.81
C LYS A 153 -17.59 5.47 1.49
N TRP A 154 -17.10 6.48 0.79
CA TRP A 154 -16.90 7.83 1.31
C TRP A 154 -17.95 8.83 0.81
N ARG A 155 -19.13 8.35 0.39
CA ARG A 155 -20.23 9.23 -0.03
C ARG A 155 -20.59 10.28 1.03
N ASP A 156 -20.43 9.94 2.31
CA ASP A 156 -20.64 10.84 3.46
C ASP A 156 -19.59 11.96 3.58
N GLN A 157 -18.47 11.87 2.88
CA GLN A 157 -17.38 12.84 2.88
C GLN A 157 -17.36 13.72 1.61
N VAL A 158 -18.18 13.39 0.60
CA VAL A 158 -18.29 14.21 -0.62
C VAL A 158 -19.10 15.47 -0.30
N GLY A 159 -18.52 16.63 -0.60
CA GLY A 159 -19.15 17.93 -0.36
C GLY A 159 -20.47 18.11 -1.10
N THR A 160 -21.41 18.86 -0.51
CA THR A 160 -22.67 19.22 -1.19
C THR A 160 -22.36 20.02 -2.45
N GLY A 161 -22.90 19.57 -3.59
CA GLY A 161 -22.68 20.22 -4.89
C GLY A 161 -21.44 19.74 -5.65
N THR A 162 -20.59 18.88 -5.06
CA THR A 162 -19.48 18.25 -5.80
C THR A 162 -20.04 17.28 -6.86
N PRO A 163 -19.67 17.42 -8.14
CA PRO A 163 -20.13 16.50 -9.19
C PRO A 163 -19.69 15.05 -8.94
N VAL A 164 -20.50 14.09 -9.38
CA VAL A 164 -20.20 12.66 -9.33
C VAL A 164 -20.47 12.06 -10.72
N PRO A 165 -19.45 11.62 -11.49
CA PRO A 165 -18.01 11.74 -11.20
C PRO A 165 -17.52 13.19 -11.08
N THR A 166 -16.48 13.40 -10.28
CA THR A 166 -15.84 14.70 -10.10
C THR A 166 -14.78 14.90 -11.19
N PRO A 167 -14.82 15.98 -11.98
CA PRO A 167 -13.77 16.24 -12.97
C PRO A 167 -12.45 16.56 -12.25
N ALA A 168 -11.33 16.11 -12.80
CA ALA A 168 -10.00 16.31 -12.24
C ALA A 168 -9.44 17.71 -12.57
N ASP A 169 -10.24 18.74 -12.28
CA ASP A 169 -9.89 20.14 -12.50
C ASP A 169 -9.30 20.76 -11.23
N GLU A 170 -8.52 21.84 -11.38
CA GLU A 170 -7.87 22.55 -10.27
C GLU A 170 -8.85 22.97 -9.17
N GLN A 171 -10.09 23.32 -9.54
CA GLN A 171 -11.15 23.69 -8.59
C GLN A 171 -11.48 22.58 -7.56
N TYR A 172 -11.18 21.31 -7.87
CA TYR A 172 -11.44 20.15 -7.01
C TYR A 172 -10.17 19.54 -6.42
N ALA A 173 -8.98 20.13 -6.62
CA ALA A 173 -7.71 19.54 -6.22
C ALA A 173 -7.60 19.22 -4.72
N GLY A 174 -8.24 20.04 -3.86
CA GLY A 174 -8.30 19.82 -2.41
C GLY A 174 -9.57 19.14 -1.91
N ALA A 175 -10.49 18.76 -2.80
CA ALA A 175 -11.80 18.24 -2.43
C ALA A 175 -11.80 16.71 -2.35
N VAL A 176 -12.56 16.17 -1.38
CA VAL A 176 -12.97 14.76 -1.44
C VAL A 176 -14.08 14.65 -2.49
N GLY A 177 -13.80 13.89 -3.54
CA GLY A 177 -14.65 13.72 -4.71
C GLY A 177 -14.72 12.27 -5.17
N VAL A 178 -15.07 12.07 -6.44
CA VAL A 178 -15.19 10.78 -7.11
C VAL A 178 -14.46 10.88 -8.43
N PHE A 179 -13.13 10.82 -8.37
CA PHE A 179 -12.25 11.05 -9.52
C PHE A 179 -12.03 9.76 -10.28
N GLU A 180 -12.31 9.75 -11.58
CA GLU A 180 -12.15 8.55 -12.41
C GLU A 180 -10.67 8.18 -12.57
N GLY A 181 -10.40 6.88 -12.56
CA GLY A 181 -9.06 6.30 -12.56
C GLY A 181 -8.64 5.85 -11.16
N GLY A 182 -8.27 4.59 -11.04
CA GLY A 182 -7.72 3.99 -9.84
C GLY A 182 -7.68 2.48 -9.98
N GLY A 183 -6.96 1.79 -9.10
CA GLY A 183 -6.92 0.34 -9.14
C GLY A 183 -6.40 -0.21 -10.47
N TYR A 184 -5.39 0.47 -11.04
CA TYR A 184 -4.72 0.14 -12.29
C TYR A 184 -5.56 0.31 -13.57
N VAL A 185 -6.77 0.85 -13.47
CA VAL A 185 -7.64 1.10 -14.63
C VAL A 185 -8.05 2.57 -14.71
N SER A 186 -8.07 3.11 -15.92
CA SER A 186 -8.34 4.53 -16.16
C SER A 186 -9.83 4.87 -16.22
N ARG A 187 -10.72 3.87 -16.28
CA ARG A 187 -12.17 4.05 -16.41
C ARG A 187 -12.94 3.09 -15.52
N GLY A 188 -14.10 3.52 -15.05
CA GLY A 188 -15.05 2.69 -14.28
C GLY A 188 -14.66 2.42 -12.82
N VAL A 189 -13.45 2.76 -12.40
CA VAL A 189 -13.01 2.77 -11.00
C VAL A 189 -12.65 4.20 -10.62
N PHE A 190 -13.05 4.61 -9.42
CA PHE A 190 -12.90 5.98 -8.93
C PHE A 190 -12.16 6.02 -7.60
N ARG A 191 -11.36 7.05 -7.40
CA ARG A 191 -10.59 7.35 -6.19
C ARG A 191 -11.10 8.62 -5.49
N PRO A 192 -10.84 8.79 -4.19
CA PRO A 192 -11.44 9.85 -3.37
C PRO A 192 -10.82 11.24 -3.57
N MET A 193 -9.58 11.32 -4.03
CA MET A 193 -8.87 12.58 -4.29
C MET A 193 -8.05 12.50 -5.57
N ILE A 194 -7.69 13.65 -6.14
CA ILE A 194 -6.81 13.69 -7.32
C ILE A 194 -5.50 12.96 -7.02
N ASP A 195 -4.94 13.18 -5.83
CA ASP A 195 -3.68 12.58 -5.38
C ASP A 195 -3.77 12.12 -3.90
N CYS A 196 -2.94 11.13 -3.56
CA CYS A 196 -2.91 10.40 -2.29
C CYS A 196 -1.60 9.62 -2.18
N ARG A 197 -1.15 9.28 -0.97
CA ARG A 197 -0.07 8.30 -0.73
C ARG A 197 -0.27 6.96 -1.48
N MET A 198 -1.52 6.57 -1.75
CA MET A 198 -1.84 5.36 -2.54
C MET A 198 -1.81 5.61 -4.06
N HIS A 199 -1.60 6.85 -4.51
CA HIS A 199 -1.46 7.23 -5.91
C HIS A 199 0.00 7.57 -6.25
N THR A 200 0.65 8.41 -5.44
CA THR A 200 2.04 8.86 -5.65
C THR A 200 2.88 8.82 -4.37
N ASN A 201 4.20 8.85 -4.54
CA ASN A 201 5.17 8.87 -3.44
C ASN A 201 5.39 10.27 -2.83
N ASP A 202 4.89 11.34 -3.44
CA ASP A 202 5.06 12.70 -2.91
C ASP A 202 3.87 13.17 -2.06
N ALA A 203 2.70 12.55 -2.23
CA ALA A 203 1.48 12.90 -1.49
C ALA A 203 1.43 12.28 -0.08
N GLU A 204 0.54 12.82 0.77
CA GLU A 204 0.12 12.18 2.02
C GLU A 204 -1.15 11.33 1.80
N PHE A 205 -1.52 10.46 2.73
CA PHE A 205 -2.84 9.81 2.70
C PHE A 205 -3.97 10.84 2.58
N CYS A 206 -4.91 10.61 1.67
CA CYS A 206 -6.13 11.40 1.56
C CYS A 206 -7.05 11.20 2.79
N PRO A 207 -8.03 12.09 3.05
CA PRO A 207 -8.93 11.98 4.20
C PRO A 207 -9.65 10.62 4.30
N VAL A 208 -10.01 10.02 3.16
CA VAL A 208 -10.68 8.71 3.10
C VAL A 208 -9.74 7.59 3.56
N CYS A 209 -8.50 7.57 3.08
CA CYS A 209 -7.46 6.64 3.53
C CYS A 209 -7.13 6.83 5.01
N ARG A 210 -7.02 8.08 5.49
CA ARG A 210 -6.80 8.37 6.92
C ARG A 210 -7.95 7.82 7.77
N LYS A 211 -9.21 8.01 7.36
CA LYS A 211 -10.39 7.45 8.05
C LYS A 211 -10.35 5.93 8.10
N ALA A 212 -9.98 5.27 7.01
CA ALA A 212 -9.85 3.81 6.95
C ALA A 212 -8.75 3.30 7.91
N ILE A 213 -7.57 3.93 7.90
CA ILE A 213 -6.47 3.58 8.81
C ILE A 213 -6.88 3.79 10.27
N LEU A 214 -7.53 4.92 10.61
CA LEU A 214 -8.04 5.19 11.96
C LEU A 214 -9.06 4.15 12.42
N LYS A 215 -9.96 3.73 11.52
CA LYS A 215 -10.92 2.64 11.81
C LYS A 215 -10.18 1.34 12.15
N MET A 216 -9.05 1.08 11.50
CA MET A 216 -8.26 -0.13 11.72
C MET A 216 -7.42 -0.09 12.99
N ILE A 217 -6.84 1.07 13.31
CA ILE A 217 -6.25 1.31 14.64
C ILE A 217 -7.31 1.04 15.72
N GLY A 218 -8.46 1.71 15.63
CA GLY A 218 -9.54 1.56 16.60
C GLY A 218 -10.03 0.11 16.73
N ARG A 219 -10.17 -0.62 15.62
CA ARG A 219 -10.61 -2.03 15.61
C ARG A 219 -9.72 -2.96 16.45
N TYR A 220 -8.42 -2.70 16.52
CA TYR A 220 -7.43 -3.54 17.21
C TYR A 220 -6.99 -2.98 18.56
N THR A 221 -7.33 -1.73 18.89
CA THR A 221 -6.93 -1.09 20.16
C THR A 221 -8.08 -0.76 21.09
N SER A 222 -9.33 -0.91 20.64
CA SER A 222 -10.50 -0.71 21.50
C SER A 222 -10.74 -1.99 22.31
N GLU A 223 -10.84 -1.84 23.63
CA GLU A 223 -11.30 -2.90 24.55
C GLU A 223 -12.79 -3.24 24.34
#